data_AF-A0A352IP40-F1
#
_entry.id   AF-A0A352IP40-F1
#
_cell.length_a   1.000
_cell.length_b   1.000
_cell.length_c   1.000
_cell.angle_alpha   90.00
_cell.angle_beta   90.00
_cell.angle_gamma   90.00
#
_symmetry.space_group_name_H-M   'P 1'
#
loop_
_entity.id
_entity.type
_entity.pdbx_description
1 polymer ?
#
loop_
_entity_poly.entity_id
_entity_poly.type
_entity_poly.pdbx_seq_one_letter_code
_entity_poly.pdbx_strand_id
1 'polypeptide(L)'
;VAFGWESTAQIYATVLAIMGVVFILLAKEDPLAAERAGSKSKTFLEQMEPLRELRVWRFALYYFFVFGAFVALALWLPHFLIGVYGLDIKTAGIIAALYTIPASLFRILGGWMSDRFGARRVMYWTFGASVLCTFLLSYPPTDYVVQGIDGDIRFTLAMNLPMFVALIFILGFFMSLGKAAVYKHIPVYYP
;
A
#
# COMPACT_ATOMS: atom_id res chain seq x y z
N VAL A 1 5.05 25.23 -14.22
CA VAL A 1 5.71 23.91 -14.13
C VAL A 1 7.01 24.03 -14.91
N ALA A 2 8.15 24.28 -14.25
CA ALA A 2 9.34 24.85 -14.88
C ALA A 2 10.21 23.83 -15.68
N PHE A 3 9.91 22.55 -15.57
CA PHE A 3 10.52 21.48 -16.36
C PHE A 3 9.39 20.62 -16.92
N GLY A 4 9.39 20.41 -18.25
CA GLY A 4 8.39 19.55 -18.91
C GLY A 4 8.49 18.11 -18.43
N TRP A 5 7.47 17.30 -18.72
CA TRP A 5 7.43 15.88 -18.34
C TRP A 5 8.65 15.09 -18.88
N GLU A 6 9.18 15.50 -20.04
CA GLU A 6 10.38 14.94 -20.66
C GLU A 6 11.63 15.12 -19.79
N SER A 7 11.83 16.32 -19.22
CA SER A 7 12.98 16.58 -18.35
C SER A 7 12.92 15.74 -17.07
N THR A 8 11.72 15.52 -16.52
CA THR A 8 11.53 14.61 -15.37
C THR A 8 11.95 13.18 -15.72
N ALA A 9 11.58 12.69 -16.91
CA ALA A 9 11.98 11.37 -17.38
C ALA A 9 13.50 11.26 -17.60
N GLN A 10 14.13 12.29 -18.18
CA GLN A 10 15.58 12.34 -18.40
C GLN A 10 16.37 12.34 -17.08
N ILE A 11 15.92 13.11 -16.08
CA ILE A 11 16.54 13.12 -14.74
C ILE A 11 16.44 11.72 -14.12
N TYR A 12 15.26 11.10 -14.17
CA TYR A 12 15.05 9.76 -13.62
C TYR A 12 15.92 8.70 -14.30
N ALA A 13 16.01 8.73 -15.63
CA ALA A 13 16.86 7.85 -16.41
C ALA A 13 18.35 8.02 -16.07
N THR A 14 18.80 9.26 -15.90
CA THR A 14 20.19 9.56 -15.53
C THR A 14 20.54 9.01 -14.15
N VAL A 15 19.67 9.20 -13.16
CA VAL A 15 19.86 8.66 -11.81
C VAL A 15 19.90 7.13 -11.83
N LEU A 16 19.00 6.49 -12.57
CA LEU A 16 19.00 5.03 -12.72
C LEU A 16 20.27 4.52 -13.40
N ALA A 17 20.76 5.19 -14.44
CA ALA A 17 22.00 4.82 -15.12
C ALA A 17 23.20 4.92 -14.18
N ILE A 18 23.32 6.01 -13.41
CA ILE A 18 24.37 6.17 -12.40
C ILE A 18 24.29 5.05 -11.36
N MET A 19 23.10 4.77 -10.82
CA MET A 19 22.91 3.69 -9.86
C MET A 19 23.27 2.31 -10.45
N GLY A 20 22.98 2.07 -11.73
CA GLY A 20 23.37 0.86 -12.44
C GLY A 20 24.89 0.70 -12.54
N VAL A 21 25.61 1.78 -12.89
CA VAL A 21 27.08 1.78 -12.94
C VAL A 21 27.67 1.54 -11.55
N VAL A 22 27.17 2.24 -10.53
CA VAL A 22 27.59 2.05 -9.14
C VAL A 22 27.36 0.61 -8.69
N PHE A 23 26.22 0.02 -9.03
CA PHE A 23 25.94 -1.39 -8.73
C PHE A 23 26.93 -2.32 -9.42
N ILE A 24 27.23 -2.13 -10.71
CA ILE A 24 28.21 -2.96 -11.43
C ILE A 24 29.61 -2.88 -10.80
N LEU A 25 30.02 -1.69 -10.33
CA LEU A 25 31.36 -1.47 -9.79
C LEU A 25 31.50 -1.91 -8.32
N LEU A 26 30.43 -1.81 -7.51
CA LEU A 26 30.47 -2.07 -6.07
C LEU A 26 29.82 -3.40 -5.65
N ALA A 27 29.00 -4.01 -6.50
CA ALA A 27 28.36 -5.28 -6.17
C ALA A 27 29.44 -6.36 -6.04
N LYS A 28 29.54 -6.93 -4.83
CA LYS A 28 30.36 -8.11 -4.58
C LYS A 28 29.67 -9.33 -5.19
N GLU A 29 30.46 -10.24 -5.73
CA GLU A 29 29.99 -11.54 -6.16
C GLU A 29 29.35 -12.26 -4.96
N ASP A 30 28.15 -12.83 -5.18
CA ASP A 30 27.41 -13.54 -4.14
C ASP A 30 28.20 -14.80 -3.73
N PRO A 31 28.64 -14.93 -2.47
CA PRO A 31 29.41 -16.09 -2.01
C PRO A 31 28.65 -17.42 -2.16
N LEU A 32 27.31 -17.37 -2.28
CA LEU A 32 26.45 -18.54 -2.50
C LEU A 32 26.21 -18.81 -4.01
N ALA A 33 26.74 -17.99 -4.91
CA ALA A 33 26.60 -18.19 -6.36
C ALA A 33 27.21 -19.52 -6.81
N ALA A 34 28.37 -19.88 -6.24
CA ALA A 34 29.03 -21.16 -6.53
C ALA A 34 28.23 -22.37 -6.02
N GLU A 35 27.58 -22.27 -4.86
CA GLU A 35 26.71 -23.33 -4.33
C GLU A 35 25.42 -23.48 -5.16
N ARG A 36 24.82 -22.36 -5.59
CA ARG A 36 23.60 -22.39 -6.43
C ARG A 36 23.87 -22.89 -7.84
N ALA A 37 25.05 -22.64 -8.39
CA ALA A 37 25.49 -23.17 -9.69
C ALA A 37 25.55 -24.71 -9.71
N GLY A 38 25.76 -25.35 -8.55
CA GLY A 38 25.71 -26.81 -8.39
C GLY A 38 24.31 -27.39 -8.14
N SER A 39 23.35 -26.55 -7.74
CA SER A 39 21.96 -26.97 -7.54
C SER A 39 21.23 -27.07 -8.89
N LYS A 40 20.50 -28.16 -9.16
CA LYS A 40 19.63 -28.23 -10.33
C LYS A 40 18.60 -27.10 -10.23
N SER A 41 18.56 -26.24 -11.24
CA SER A 41 17.51 -25.22 -11.36
C SER A 41 16.15 -25.90 -11.26
N LYS A 42 15.33 -25.47 -10.29
CA LYS A 42 14.00 -26.04 -10.08
C LYS A 42 13.18 -25.87 -11.35
N THR A 43 12.58 -26.97 -11.81
CA THR A 43 11.77 -26.97 -13.02
C THR A 43 10.57 -26.02 -12.84
N PHE A 44 10.09 -25.39 -13.90
CA PHE A 44 8.92 -24.49 -13.82
C PHE A 44 7.72 -25.12 -13.09
N LEU A 45 7.46 -26.41 -13.32
CA LEU A 45 6.42 -27.18 -12.61
C LEU A 45 6.66 -27.28 -11.09
N GLU A 46 7.90 -27.47 -10.66
CA GLU A 46 8.27 -27.51 -9.22
C GLU A 46 8.10 -26.12 -8.58
N GLN A 47 8.31 -25.03 -9.33
CA GLN A 47 8.06 -23.67 -8.84
C GLN A 47 6.56 -23.36 -8.70
N MET A 48 5.70 -24.04 -9.45
CA MET A 48 4.24 -23.90 -9.35
C MET A 48 3.60 -24.79 -8.28
N GLU A 49 4.33 -25.75 -7.72
CA GLU A 49 3.84 -26.67 -6.70
C GLU A 49 3.22 -25.95 -5.48
N PRO A 50 3.78 -24.84 -4.95
CA PRO A 50 3.19 -24.09 -3.84
C PRO A 50 1.80 -23.52 -4.15
N LEU A 51 1.47 -23.28 -5.42
CA LEU A 51 0.15 -22.76 -5.82
C LEU A 51 -0.97 -23.79 -5.60
N ARG A 52 -0.64 -25.08 -5.41
CA ARG A 52 -1.63 -26.10 -5.06
C ARG A 52 -2.12 -25.96 -3.61
N GLU A 53 -1.37 -25.27 -2.76
CA GLU A 53 -1.76 -25.06 -1.38
C GLU A 53 -2.72 -23.87 -1.21
N LEU A 54 -3.91 -24.14 -0.68
CA LEU A 54 -4.92 -23.11 -0.40
C LEU A 54 -4.40 -21.99 0.53
N ARG A 55 -3.43 -22.32 1.41
CA ARG A 55 -2.78 -21.36 2.30
C ARG A 55 -2.03 -20.27 1.52
N VAL A 56 -1.40 -20.61 0.39
CA VAL A 56 -0.70 -19.63 -0.47
C VAL A 56 -1.69 -18.62 -1.03
N TRP A 57 -2.84 -19.07 -1.55
CA TRP A 57 -3.89 -18.19 -2.04
C TRP A 57 -4.43 -17.26 -0.96
N ARG A 58 -4.59 -17.75 0.27
CA ARG A 58 -5.00 -16.92 1.41
C ARG A 58 -3.98 -15.82 1.70
N PHE A 59 -2.68 -16.14 1.73
CA PHE A 59 -1.63 -15.13 1.93
C PHE A 59 -1.50 -14.18 0.75
N ALA A 60 -1.65 -14.67 -0.48
CA ALA A 60 -1.66 -13.87 -1.69
C ALA A 60 -2.82 -12.87 -1.67
N LEU A 61 -4.01 -13.28 -1.23
CA LEU A 61 -5.16 -12.39 -1.08
C LEU A 61 -4.89 -11.30 -0.03
N TYR A 62 -4.29 -11.66 1.11
CA TYR A 62 -3.92 -10.68 2.13
C TYR A 62 -2.90 -9.68 1.60
N TYR A 63 -1.89 -10.17 0.90
CA TYR A 63 -0.88 -9.33 0.28
C TYR A 63 -1.46 -8.43 -0.82
N PHE A 64 -2.33 -8.98 -1.67
CA PHE A 64 -3.02 -8.24 -2.71
C PHE A 64 -3.81 -7.07 -2.15
N PHE A 65 -4.58 -7.28 -1.08
CA PHE A 65 -5.30 -6.18 -0.44
C PHE A 65 -4.33 -5.15 0.13
N VAL A 66 -3.39 -5.59 0.97
CA VAL A 66 -2.57 -4.70 1.77
C VAL A 66 -1.52 -3.95 0.93
N PHE A 67 -0.99 -4.56 -0.12
CA PHE A 67 -0.02 -3.96 -1.04
C PHE A 67 -0.67 -3.46 -2.32
N GLY A 68 -1.44 -4.30 -3.01
CA GLY A 68 -2.09 -3.95 -4.27
C GLY A 68 -3.07 -2.80 -4.13
N ALA A 69 -3.98 -2.84 -3.14
CA ALA A 69 -4.91 -1.73 -2.95
C ALA A 69 -4.22 -0.44 -2.45
N PHE A 70 -3.09 -0.55 -1.74
CA PHE A 70 -2.28 0.62 -1.36
C PHE A 70 -1.68 1.29 -2.60
N VAL A 71 -1.11 0.50 -3.52
CA VAL A 71 -0.53 1.01 -4.77
C VAL A 71 -1.63 1.61 -5.66
N ALA A 72 -2.77 0.93 -5.77
CA ALA A 72 -3.92 1.45 -6.52
C ALA A 72 -4.40 2.79 -5.96
N LEU A 73 -4.55 2.90 -4.64
CA LEU A 73 -4.95 4.15 -4.00
C LEU A 73 -3.89 5.25 -4.20
N ALA A 74 -2.60 4.94 -4.04
CA ALA A 74 -1.52 5.91 -4.23
C ALA A 74 -1.49 6.51 -5.64
N LEU A 75 -1.75 5.68 -6.66
CA LEU A 75 -1.78 6.10 -8.06
C LEU A 75 -3.03 6.90 -8.41
N TRP A 76 -4.17 6.53 -7.83
CA TRP A 76 -5.45 7.17 -8.12
C TRP A 76 -5.71 8.45 -7.31
N LEU A 77 -5.12 8.56 -6.12
CA LEU A 77 -5.38 9.64 -5.17
C LEU A 77 -5.17 11.06 -5.73
N PRO A 78 -4.08 11.39 -6.46
CA PRO A 78 -3.91 12.73 -7.01
C PRO A 78 -5.05 13.10 -7.97
N HIS A 79 -5.45 12.14 -8.83
CA HIS A 79 -6.52 12.34 -9.78
C HIS A 79 -7.87 12.57 -9.09
N PHE A 80 -8.16 11.80 -8.04
CA PHE A 80 -9.37 11.99 -7.23
C PHE A 80 -9.43 13.35 -6.55
N LEU A 81 -8.32 13.78 -5.96
CA LEU A 81 -8.21 15.09 -5.28
C LEU A 81 -8.40 16.27 -6.24
N ILE A 82 -7.90 16.15 -7.47
CA ILE A 82 -8.11 17.17 -8.52
C ILE A 82 -9.57 17.15 -8.99
N GLY A 83 -10.13 15.97 -9.28
CA GLY A 83 -11.45 15.84 -9.88
C GLY A 83 -12.61 16.16 -8.93
N VAL A 84 -12.54 15.75 -7.67
CA VAL A 84 -13.63 15.90 -6.70
C VAL A 84 -13.46 17.14 -5.83
N TYR A 85 -12.24 17.40 -5.36
CA TYR A 85 -11.97 18.51 -4.44
C TYR A 85 -11.41 19.76 -5.14
N GLY A 86 -11.18 19.72 -6.45
CA GLY A 86 -10.69 20.86 -7.22
C GLY A 86 -9.29 21.32 -6.82
N LEU A 87 -8.49 20.45 -6.19
CA LEU A 87 -7.13 20.79 -5.79
C LEU A 87 -6.22 21.00 -6.99
N ASP A 88 -5.24 21.88 -6.84
CA ASP A 88 -4.21 22.04 -7.86
C ASP A 88 -3.28 20.82 -7.91
N ILE A 89 -2.64 20.60 -9.06
CA ILE A 89 -1.78 19.43 -9.30
C ILE A 89 -0.64 19.37 -8.28
N LYS A 90 -0.10 20.53 -7.85
CA LYS A 90 1.01 20.57 -6.89
C LYS A 90 0.54 20.11 -5.51
N THR A 91 -0.58 20.61 -5.00
CA THR A 91 -1.08 20.21 -3.67
C THR A 91 -1.54 18.75 -3.67
N ALA A 92 -2.23 18.31 -4.73
CA ALA A 92 -2.64 16.91 -4.86
C ALA A 92 -1.43 15.96 -4.87
N GLY A 93 -0.35 16.33 -5.59
CA GLY A 93 0.91 15.60 -5.60
C GLY A 93 1.60 15.56 -4.23
N ILE A 94 1.60 16.69 -3.49
CA ILE A 94 2.14 16.74 -2.12
C ILE A 94 1.35 15.84 -1.18
N ILE A 95 0.02 15.86 -1.21
CA ILE A 95 -0.83 14.99 -0.37
C ILE A 95 -0.56 13.51 -0.68
N ALA A 96 -0.44 13.14 -1.96
CA ALA A 96 -0.12 11.78 -2.35
C ALA A 96 1.29 11.32 -1.93
N ALA A 97 2.27 12.22 -1.98
CA ALA A 97 3.60 11.97 -1.44
C ALA A 97 3.56 11.79 0.08
N LEU A 98 2.83 12.65 0.79
CA LEU A 98 2.65 12.56 2.24
C LEU A 98 1.84 11.32 2.65
N TYR A 99 1.01 10.75 1.78
CA TYR A 99 0.39 9.44 2.02
C TYR A 99 1.43 8.31 1.90
N THR A 100 2.31 8.36 0.90
CA THR A 100 3.21 7.26 0.54
C THR A 100 4.48 7.17 1.39
N ILE A 101 5.08 8.32 1.72
CA ILE A 101 6.37 8.38 2.44
C ILE A 101 6.24 7.85 3.88
N PRO A 102 5.32 8.36 4.72
CA PRO A 102 5.15 7.88 6.08
C PRO A 102 4.67 6.43 6.11
N ALA A 103 3.81 6.03 5.17
CA ALA A 103 3.43 4.62 5.03
C ALA A 103 4.67 3.73 4.89
N SER A 104 5.66 4.13 4.10
CA SER A 104 6.92 3.36 3.98
C SER A 104 7.70 3.27 5.30
N LEU A 105 7.72 4.35 6.09
CA LEU A 105 8.35 4.39 7.41
C LEU A 105 7.61 3.51 8.43
N PHE A 106 6.28 3.53 8.43
CA PHE A 106 5.44 2.74 9.32
C PHE A 106 5.56 1.23 9.10
N ARG A 107 6.13 0.80 7.98
CA ARG A 107 6.47 -0.61 7.75
C ARG A 107 7.46 -1.14 8.79
N ILE A 108 8.39 -0.30 9.24
CA ILE A 108 9.35 -0.64 10.31
C ILE A 108 8.60 -0.89 11.62
N LEU A 109 7.66 -0.01 11.96
CA LEU A 109 6.80 -0.19 13.14
C LEU A 109 5.92 -1.44 13.03
N GLY A 110 5.44 -1.75 11.82
CA GLY A 110 4.68 -2.97 11.52
C GLY A 110 5.48 -4.24 11.81
N GLY A 111 6.77 -4.24 11.47
CA GLY A 111 7.69 -5.32 11.83
C GLY A 111 7.77 -5.51 13.34
N TRP A 112 8.12 -4.44 14.06
CA TRP A 112 8.22 -4.48 15.52
C TRP A 112 6.91 -4.88 16.22
N MET A 113 5.77 -4.36 15.76
CA MET A 113 4.46 -4.72 16.31
C MET A 113 4.11 -6.19 16.03
N SER A 114 4.42 -6.68 14.82
CA SER A 114 4.23 -8.08 14.47
C SER A 114 5.14 -9.00 15.29
N ASP A 115 6.30 -8.50 15.73
CA ASP A 115 7.21 -9.21 16.62
C ASP A 115 6.66 -9.32 18.04
N ARG A 116 6.13 -8.23 18.59
CA ARG A 116 5.67 -8.18 19.98
C ARG A 116 4.27 -8.76 20.18
N PHE A 117 3.33 -8.46 19.28
CA PHE A 117 1.91 -8.81 19.42
C PHE A 117 1.50 -10.02 18.57
N GLY A 118 2.37 -10.45 17.65
CA GLY A 118 2.13 -11.57 16.74
C GLY A 118 1.45 -11.14 15.43
N ALA A 119 1.92 -11.70 14.32
CA ALA A 119 1.50 -11.36 12.97
C ALA A 119 -0.02 -11.46 12.74
N ARG A 120 -0.66 -12.50 13.31
CA ARG A 120 -2.10 -12.73 13.13
C ARG A 120 -2.96 -11.61 13.72
N ARG A 121 -2.60 -11.08 14.91
CA ARG A 121 -3.34 -10.00 15.57
C ARG A 121 -3.21 -8.69 14.81
N VAL A 122 -1.99 -8.34 14.39
CA VAL A 122 -1.73 -7.13 13.58
C VAL A 122 -2.49 -7.19 12.26
N MET A 123 -2.61 -8.37 11.66
CA MET A 123 -3.37 -8.55 10.43
C MET A 123 -4.88 -8.31 10.64
N TYR A 124 -5.47 -8.79 11.74
CA TYR A 124 -6.87 -8.50 12.05
C TYR A 124 -7.12 -7.02 12.32
N TRP A 125 -6.21 -6.33 13.03
CA TRP A 125 -6.31 -4.87 13.20
C TRP A 125 -6.25 -4.15 11.87
N THR A 126 -5.34 -4.59 10.98
CA THR A 126 -5.21 -4.02 9.64
C THR A 126 -6.49 -4.16 8.84
N PHE A 127 -7.04 -5.37 8.73
CA PHE A 127 -8.28 -5.59 7.98
C PHE A 127 -9.48 -4.90 8.63
N GLY A 128 -9.62 -4.95 9.95
CA GLY A 128 -10.72 -4.30 10.67
C GLY A 128 -10.71 -2.78 10.48
N ALA A 129 -9.55 -2.15 10.66
CA ALA A 129 -9.40 -0.71 10.41
C ALA A 129 -9.61 -0.35 8.94
N SER A 130 -9.16 -1.22 8.02
CA SER A 130 -9.35 -0.99 6.59
C SER A 130 -10.82 -1.07 6.17
N VAL A 131 -11.57 -2.04 6.70
CA VAL A 131 -13.02 -2.14 6.48
C VAL A 131 -13.73 -0.88 6.99
N LEU A 132 -13.40 -0.44 8.20
CA LEU A 132 -13.99 0.79 8.76
C LEU A 132 -13.68 2.02 7.89
N CYS A 133 -12.41 2.22 7.52
CA CYS A 133 -12.00 3.38 6.73
C CYS A 133 -12.61 3.34 5.33
N THR A 134 -12.57 2.19 4.64
CA THR A 134 -13.14 2.06 3.29
C THR A 134 -14.67 2.18 3.29
N PHE A 135 -15.35 1.71 4.34
CA PHE A 135 -16.78 1.92 4.52
C PHE A 135 -17.11 3.41 4.63
N LEU A 136 -16.38 4.15 5.47
CA LEU A 136 -16.55 5.61 5.61
C LEU A 136 -16.21 6.35 4.31
N LEU A 137 -15.15 5.95 3.61
CA LEU A 137 -14.76 6.55 2.33
C LEU A 137 -15.73 6.23 1.19
N SER A 138 -16.46 5.12 1.27
CA SER A 138 -17.45 4.72 0.27
C SER A 138 -18.73 5.55 0.32
N TYR A 139 -18.93 6.37 1.36
CA TYR A 139 -20.14 7.15 1.54
C TYR A 139 -20.12 8.42 0.66
N PRO A 140 -20.97 8.50 -0.38
CA PRO A 140 -21.06 9.71 -1.20
C PRO A 140 -21.74 10.84 -0.42
N PRO A 141 -21.64 12.11 -0.89
CA PRO A 141 -22.42 13.21 -0.37
C PRO A 141 -23.90 12.84 -0.40
N THR A 142 -24.50 12.61 0.77
CA THR A 142 -25.87 12.09 0.89
C THR A 142 -26.68 13.04 1.74
N ASP A 143 -27.80 13.49 1.19
CA ASP A 143 -28.82 14.22 1.92
C ASP A 143 -29.75 13.22 2.62
N TYR A 144 -29.65 13.17 3.94
CA TYR A 144 -30.54 12.38 4.77
C TYR A 144 -31.76 13.20 5.12
N VAL A 145 -32.94 12.64 4.86
CA VAL A 145 -34.22 13.19 5.31
C VAL A 145 -34.81 12.18 6.30
N VAL A 146 -34.80 12.53 7.58
CA VAL A 146 -35.43 11.73 8.64
C VAL A 146 -36.81 12.34 8.90
N GLN A 147 -37.86 11.58 8.60
CA GLN A 147 -39.23 12.02 8.88
C GLN A 147 -39.51 11.89 10.39
N GLY A 148 -39.47 13.02 11.09
CA GLY A 148 -39.81 13.11 12.50
C GLY A 148 -41.30 13.37 12.73
N ILE A 149 -41.74 13.19 13.97
CA ILE A 149 -43.13 13.45 14.39
C ILE A 149 -43.47 14.96 14.27
N ASP A 150 -42.47 15.83 14.48
CA ASP A 150 -42.61 17.30 14.40
C ASP A 150 -42.15 17.90 13.06
N GLY A 151 -41.74 17.07 12.09
CA GLY A 151 -41.29 17.50 10.75
C GLY A 151 -40.06 16.77 10.21
N ASP A 152 -39.72 17.03 8.94
CA ASP A 152 -38.54 16.47 8.28
C ASP A 152 -37.25 17.08 8.83
N ILE A 153 -36.39 16.26 9.46
CA ILE A 153 -35.04 16.65 9.84
C ILE A 153 -34.11 16.32 8.66
N ARG A 154 -33.62 17.36 7.98
CA ARG A 154 -32.69 17.24 6.86
C ARG A 154 -31.26 17.47 7.33
N PHE A 155 -30.37 16.52 7.06
CA PHE A 155 -28.93 16.72 7.28
C PHE A 155 -28.13 16.18 6.09
N THR A 156 -27.14 16.95 5.65
CA THR A 156 -26.24 16.57 4.57
C THR A 156 -24.97 16.00 5.16
N LEU A 157 -24.67 14.73 4.84
CA LEU A 157 -23.39 14.12 5.18
C LEU A 157 -22.46 14.25 3.97
N ALA A 158 -21.49 15.16 4.05
CA ALA A 158 -20.49 15.35 3.01
C ALA A 158 -19.08 15.14 3.59
N MET A 159 -18.26 14.35 2.88
CA MET A 159 -16.87 14.10 3.27
C MET A 159 -16.02 15.34 2.95
N ASN A 160 -15.68 16.13 3.96
CA ASN A 160 -14.78 17.26 3.79
C ASN A 160 -13.33 16.79 3.51
N LEU A 161 -12.53 17.63 2.87
CA LEU A 161 -11.16 17.30 2.48
C LEU A 161 -10.29 16.86 3.67
N PRO A 162 -10.28 17.53 4.84
CA PRO A 162 -9.46 17.11 5.97
C PRO A 162 -9.83 15.72 6.51
N MET A 163 -11.12 15.39 6.58
CA MET A 163 -11.58 14.08 7.03
C MET A 163 -11.21 12.99 6.02
N PHE A 164 -11.36 13.27 4.73
CA PHE A 164 -10.91 12.37 3.67
C PHE A 164 -9.40 12.09 3.78
N VAL A 165 -8.59 13.15 3.90
CA VAL A 165 -7.13 13.04 4.07
C VAL A 165 -6.79 12.25 5.34
N ALA A 166 -7.44 12.51 6.47
CA ALA A 166 -7.21 11.74 7.69
C ALA A 166 -7.51 10.24 7.51
N LEU A 167 -8.65 9.91 6.89
CA LEU A 167 -9.05 8.52 6.65
C LEU A 167 -8.09 7.77 5.72
N ILE A 168 -7.64 8.38 4.63
CA ILE A 168 -6.66 7.73 3.75
C ILE A 168 -5.31 7.54 4.46
N PHE A 169 -4.87 8.47 5.32
CA PHE A 169 -3.63 8.31 6.09
C PHE A 169 -3.73 7.17 7.09
N ILE A 170 -4.85 7.08 7.81
CA ILE A 170 -5.12 5.98 8.74
C ILE A 170 -5.14 4.65 7.97
N LEU A 171 -5.85 4.60 6.84
CA LEU A 171 -5.90 3.43 5.98
C LEU A 171 -4.48 3.03 5.50
N GLY A 172 -3.70 3.98 4.99
CA GLY A 172 -2.32 3.76 4.55
C GLY A 172 -1.39 3.28 5.66
N PHE A 173 -1.54 3.81 6.88
CA PHE A 173 -0.83 3.35 8.07
C PHE A 173 -1.11 1.87 8.34
N PHE A 174 -2.37 1.50 8.48
CA PHE A 174 -2.75 0.11 8.75
C PHE A 174 -2.33 -0.83 7.62
N MET A 175 -2.52 -0.44 6.36
CA MET A 175 -2.05 -1.21 5.22
C MET A 175 -0.52 -1.38 5.26
N SER A 176 0.25 -0.38 5.67
CA SER A 176 1.69 -0.58 5.81
C SER A 176 2.07 -1.59 6.89
N LEU A 177 1.38 -1.56 8.04
CA LEU A 177 1.57 -2.55 9.11
C LEU A 177 1.29 -3.97 8.62
N GLY A 178 0.22 -4.14 7.85
CA GLY A 178 -0.16 -5.43 7.27
C GLY A 178 0.92 -6.03 6.38
N LYS A 179 1.67 -5.21 5.62
CA LYS A 179 2.73 -5.71 4.71
C LYS A 179 3.79 -6.45 5.51
N ALA A 180 4.23 -5.87 6.62
CA ALA A 180 5.22 -6.48 7.50
C ALA A 180 4.67 -7.75 8.17
N ALA A 181 3.40 -7.73 8.59
CA ALA A 181 2.75 -8.88 9.22
C ALA A 181 2.63 -10.08 8.26
N VAL A 182 2.27 -9.86 6.98
CA VAL A 182 2.16 -10.93 5.98
C VAL A 182 3.50 -11.64 5.78
N TYR A 183 4.58 -10.88 5.59
CA TYR A 183 5.92 -11.48 5.42
C TYR A 183 6.36 -12.28 6.64
N LYS A 184 6.04 -11.81 7.85
CA LYS A 184 6.34 -12.57 9.06
C LYS A 184 5.44 -13.79 9.25
N HIS A 185 4.23 -13.77 8.69
CA HIS A 185 3.30 -14.89 8.86
C HIS A 185 3.64 -16.09 7.97
N ILE A 186 4.31 -15.89 6.83
CA ILE A 186 4.64 -16.95 5.86
C ILE A 186 5.62 -18.00 6.45
N PRO A 187 6.77 -17.63 7.06
CA PRO A 187 7.72 -18.60 7.62
C PRO A 187 7.16 -19.48 8.75
N VAL A 188 6.07 -19.06 9.39
CA VAL A 188 5.42 -19.85 10.44
C VAL A 188 4.73 -21.10 9.87
N TYR A 189 4.33 -21.07 8.60
CA TYR A 189 3.66 -22.21 7.95
C TYR A 189 4.53 -22.93 6.92
N TYR A 190 5.58 -22.27 6.43
CA TYR A 190 6.53 -22.80 5.44
C TYR A 190 7.96 -22.54 5.95
N PRO A 191 8.51 -23.45 6.79
CA PRO A 191 9.89 -23.37 7.27
C PRO A 191 10.90 -23.62 6.15
#